data_AF-G3T7W6-F1
#
_entry.id   AF-G3T7W6-F1
#
_cell.length_a   1.000
_cell.length_b   1.000
_cell.length_c   1.000
_cell.angle_alpha   90.00
_cell.angle_beta   90.00
_cell.angle_gamma   90.00
#
_symmetry.space_group_name_H-M   'P 1'
#
loop_
_entity.id
_entity.type
_entity.pdbx_description
1 polymer ?
#
loop_
_entity_poly.entity_id
_entity_poly.type
_entity_poly.pdbx_seq_one_letter_code
_entity_poly.pdbx_strand_id
1 'polypeptide(L)'
;MAAVLLILSGATAILQADLLPDKKFHSLLLPPVNFTIKITGLAKVLLQWEPDPRQERRDVNLAYRVRINAPQEDDYETMDTESQCVTILHKGFSASVQTIIWDEYSVPASSWVSAELKEPPDHLGSPGTSIVNLTCTTNAVVSNYMHLRPYQMSLRCTWLVGQDAPEDTQYFLYYRYGSWTEECQEYSKDTLKRNIACWFPRTFINSKARGRLAVHVNGSSKHAAIKPFDQLLALQDIDQENPPVNVTAGIEGTRLSIQWEKPVSAFPISCFHYEVKIHNIRKDYVQTEKMMINTFSWIIDDVSKHSVQVRAAVHTVCGKKGHWSEWSQPIYVGNDEQAPSTEWFIIVLMSAICFVLLMLSLICRICHLWTKLFPPVPAPKSNIKDLFGSTNYEKAGSSETEIEAISYVEEAGLENLEDSVF
;
A
#
# COMPACT_ATOMS: atom_id res chain seq x y z
N MET A 1 33.63 -48.14 109.44
CA MET A 1 32.19 -48.42 109.58
C MET A 1 31.42 -47.20 109.11
N ALA A 2 30.38 -47.43 108.29
CA ALA A 2 29.29 -46.51 107.85
C ALA A 2 29.72 -45.20 107.13
N ALA A 3 29.58 -45.08 105.81
CA ALA A 3 28.37 -44.96 104.96
C ALA A 3 27.88 -43.50 104.79
N VAL A 4 28.27 -42.93 103.65
CA VAL A 4 27.59 -41.99 102.72
C VAL A 4 26.30 -41.31 103.21
N LEU A 5 26.24 -39.97 103.10
CA LEU A 5 25.14 -39.27 102.42
C LEU A 5 25.52 -37.80 102.09
N LEU A 6 25.76 -37.52 100.81
CA LEU A 6 25.75 -36.17 100.23
C LEU A 6 24.31 -35.81 99.91
N ILE A 7 23.75 -34.80 100.59
CA ILE A 7 22.40 -34.29 100.31
C ILE A 7 22.53 -33.14 99.30
N LEU A 8 22.18 -33.45 98.05
CA LEU A 8 21.86 -32.50 96.99
C LEU A 8 20.49 -31.89 97.27
N SER A 9 20.43 -30.57 97.46
CA SER A 9 19.17 -29.82 97.51
C SER A 9 18.66 -29.60 96.08
N GLY A 10 17.75 -30.46 95.63
CA GLY A 10 16.92 -30.21 94.46
C GLY A 10 15.77 -29.26 94.81
N ALA A 11 15.71 -28.09 94.16
CA ALA A 11 14.51 -27.27 94.12
C ALA A 11 13.69 -27.70 92.90
N THR A 12 12.58 -28.39 93.14
CA THR A 12 11.54 -28.64 92.13
C THR A 12 10.69 -27.38 91.96
N ALA A 13 11.00 -26.61 90.91
CA ALA A 13 10.05 -25.66 90.34
C ALA A 13 9.35 -26.35 89.17
N ILE A 14 8.05 -26.58 89.34
CA ILE A 14 7.15 -27.02 88.28
C ILE A 14 7.04 -25.84 87.31
N LEU A 15 7.74 -25.91 86.17
CA LEU A 15 7.53 -24.99 85.07
C LEU A 15 6.37 -25.52 84.22
N GLN A 16 5.29 -24.76 84.33
CA GLN A 16 4.14 -24.72 83.44
C GLN A 16 4.57 -24.99 81.99
N ALA A 17 3.84 -25.87 81.31
CA ALA A 17 3.95 -26.06 79.88
C ALA A 17 3.52 -24.77 79.17
N ASP A 18 4.49 -23.89 78.89
CA ASP A 18 4.33 -22.85 77.90
C ASP A 18 4.25 -23.54 76.54
N LEU A 19 3.01 -23.69 76.06
CA LEU A 19 2.68 -23.78 74.66
C LEU A 19 3.33 -22.60 73.95
N LEU A 20 4.53 -22.79 73.41
CA LEU A 20 5.11 -21.92 72.39
C LEU A 20 4.28 -22.08 71.11
N PRO A 21 3.55 -21.05 70.65
CA PRO A 21 2.99 -21.03 69.32
C PRO A 21 3.94 -20.22 68.45
N ASP A 22 5.02 -20.80 67.93
CA ASP A 22 5.65 -20.21 66.74
C ASP A 22 6.64 -21.17 66.08
N LYS A 23 6.11 -21.96 65.16
CA LYS A 23 6.84 -22.34 63.95
C LYS A 23 6.01 -21.87 62.76
N LYS A 24 5.93 -20.55 62.57
CA LYS A 24 5.91 -19.99 61.21
C LYS A 24 7.20 -20.42 60.52
N PHE A 25 7.24 -21.66 60.05
CA PHE A 25 8.03 -21.97 58.88
C PHE A 25 7.39 -21.16 57.75
N HIS A 26 7.90 -19.94 57.52
CA HIS A 26 7.85 -19.40 56.18
C HIS A 26 8.54 -20.45 55.33
N SER A 27 7.77 -21.26 54.61
CA SER A 27 8.29 -22.24 53.66
C SER A 27 9.09 -21.44 52.64
N LEU A 28 10.40 -21.38 52.82
CA LEU A 28 11.28 -20.70 51.90
C LEU A 28 11.16 -21.44 50.57
N LEU A 29 10.53 -20.79 49.59
CA LEU A 29 10.42 -21.34 48.25
C LEU A 29 11.82 -21.40 47.65
N LEU A 30 12.15 -22.53 47.05
CA LEU A 30 13.41 -22.72 46.35
C LEU A 30 13.26 -22.30 44.87
N PRO A 31 14.32 -21.72 44.27
CA PRO A 31 14.34 -21.39 42.85
C PRO A 31 14.22 -22.65 41.99
N PRO A 32 13.59 -22.57 40.80
CA PRO A 32 13.63 -23.67 39.85
C PRO A 32 15.05 -23.96 39.39
N VAL A 33 15.32 -25.18 38.93
CA VAL A 33 16.63 -25.63 38.45
C VAL A 33 16.60 -25.91 36.95
N ASN A 34 17.77 -26.07 36.32
CA ASN A 34 17.89 -26.42 34.90
C ASN A 34 17.16 -25.46 33.94
N PHE A 35 17.10 -24.18 34.27
CA PHE A 35 16.47 -23.18 33.42
C PHE A 35 17.24 -23.00 32.11
N THR A 36 16.59 -23.27 30.98
CA THR A 36 17.17 -23.22 29.64
C THR A 36 16.27 -22.46 28.67
N ILE A 37 16.90 -21.85 27.66
CA ILE A 37 16.23 -21.17 26.56
C ILE A 37 16.65 -21.85 25.26
N LYS A 38 15.69 -22.37 24.50
CA LYS A 38 15.93 -23.06 23.22
C LYS A 38 15.20 -22.35 22.09
N ILE A 39 15.91 -22.07 21.01
CA ILE A 39 15.29 -21.53 19.79
C ILE A 39 14.55 -22.68 19.09
N THR A 40 13.24 -22.54 18.91
CA THR A 40 12.39 -23.59 18.28
C THR A 40 11.86 -23.18 16.91
N GLY A 41 12.07 -21.92 16.50
CA GLY A 41 11.74 -21.40 15.18
C GLY A 41 12.02 -19.91 15.05
N LEU A 42 11.70 -19.32 13.90
CA LEU A 42 11.91 -17.89 13.66
C LEU A 42 11.17 -17.03 14.70
N ALA A 43 11.91 -16.16 15.40
CA ALA A 43 11.37 -15.32 16.46
C ALA A 43 10.55 -16.11 17.51
N LYS A 44 10.98 -17.35 17.82
CA LYS A 44 10.25 -18.25 18.72
C LYS A 44 11.22 -19.05 19.60
N VAL A 45 11.03 -18.96 20.91
CA VAL A 45 11.84 -19.62 21.92
C VAL A 45 10.98 -20.44 22.87
N LEU A 46 11.57 -21.50 23.40
CA LEU A 46 11.01 -22.34 24.43
C LEU A 46 11.85 -22.19 25.70
N LEU A 47 11.21 -21.70 26.75
CA LEU A 47 11.71 -21.64 28.10
C LEU A 47 11.38 -22.97 28.78
N GLN A 48 12.36 -23.63 29.39
CA GLN A 48 12.15 -24.88 30.13
C GLN A 48 12.92 -24.86 31.45
N TRP A 49 12.31 -25.32 32.53
CA TRP A 49 12.94 -25.46 33.83
C TRP A 49 12.39 -26.70 34.55
N GLU A 50 13.01 -27.06 35.67
CA GLU A 50 12.57 -28.17 36.51
C GLU A 50 12.31 -27.66 37.94
N PRO A 51 11.32 -28.22 38.66
CA PRO A 51 11.10 -27.90 40.06
C PRO A 51 12.33 -28.31 40.90
N ASP A 52 12.70 -27.52 41.91
CA ASP A 52 13.81 -27.90 42.81
C ASP A 52 13.49 -29.23 43.52
N PRO A 53 14.35 -30.26 43.42
CA PRO A 53 14.08 -31.56 44.03
C PRO A 53 14.03 -31.52 45.57
N ARG A 54 14.59 -30.47 46.18
CA ARG A 54 14.58 -30.25 47.63
C ARG A 54 13.30 -29.55 48.11
N GLN A 55 12.47 -29.06 47.20
CA GLN A 55 11.20 -28.44 47.53
C GLN A 55 10.20 -29.52 47.95
N GLU A 56 9.70 -29.43 49.19
CA GLU A 56 8.64 -30.33 49.65
C GLU A 56 7.38 -30.10 48.81
N ARG A 57 7.00 -31.11 48.01
CA ARG A 57 5.72 -31.18 47.31
C ARG A 57 4.63 -31.59 48.29
N ARG A 58 4.31 -30.74 49.26
CA ARG A 58 3.02 -30.85 49.98
C ARG A 58 1.90 -30.32 49.08
N ASP A 59 0.63 -30.52 49.46
CA ASP A 59 -0.59 -30.04 48.77
C ASP A 59 -0.64 -28.50 48.62
N VAL A 60 0.35 -27.93 47.95
CA VAL A 60 0.56 -26.50 47.73
C VAL A 60 0.61 -26.30 46.22
N ASN A 61 -0.24 -25.39 45.73
CA ASN A 61 -0.31 -25.03 44.32
C ASN A 61 0.93 -24.20 43.94
N LEU A 62 2.05 -24.88 43.71
CA LEU A 62 3.28 -24.25 43.21
C LEU A 62 3.06 -23.76 41.78
N ALA A 63 3.49 -22.53 41.53
CA ALA A 63 3.49 -21.92 40.22
C ALA A 63 4.80 -21.17 39.97
N TYR A 64 4.94 -20.64 38.77
CA TYR A 64 6.14 -19.95 38.33
C TYR A 64 5.78 -18.58 37.80
N ARG A 65 6.58 -17.59 38.21
CA ARG A 65 6.56 -16.26 37.60
C ARG A 65 7.72 -16.18 36.62
N VAL A 66 7.41 -15.90 35.37
CA VAL A 66 8.37 -15.68 34.29
C VAL A 66 8.45 -14.19 34.03
N ARG A 67 9.68 -13.69 33.90
CA ARG A 67 9.97 -12.32 33.49
C ARG A 67 10.87 -12.35 32.27
N ILE A 68 10.45 -11.69 31.20
CA ILE A 68 11.30 -11.36 30.06
C ILE A 68 12.02 -10.07 30.41
N ASN A 69 13.36 -10.10 30.43
CA ASN A 69 14.18 -8.94 30.75
C ASN A 69 14.52 -8.13 29.48
N ALA A 70 14.75 -8.84 28.37
CA ALA A 70 15.12 -8.25 27.09
C ALA A 70 14.66 -9.15 25.93
N PRO A 71 14.36 -8.61 24.74
CA PRO A 71 14.51 -7.20 24.33
C PRO A 71 13.33 -6.29 24.69
N GLN A 72 12.20 -6.86 25.11
CA GLN A 72 11.02 -6.14 25.58
C GLN A 72 10.62 -6.74 26.92
N GLU A 73 10.52 -5.90 27.96
CA GLU A 73 10.11 -6.34 29.29
C GLU A 73 8.66 -6.83 29.26
N ASP A 74 8.43 -7.99 29.88
CA ASP A 74 7.11 -8.61 30.04
C ASP A 74 7.16 -9.55 31.24
N ASP A 75 6.04 -9.77 31.91
CA ASP A 75 5.95 -10.75 32.99
C ASP A 75 4.59 -11.43 33.05
N TYR A 76 4.62 -12.70 33.43
CA TYR A 76 3.41 -13.53 33.51
C TYR A 76 3.64 -14.71 34.45
N GLU A 77 2.54 -15.35 34.83
CA GLU A 77 2.53 -16.50 35.72
C GLU A 77 2.04 -17.74 34.97
N THR A 78 2.62 -18.89 35.29
CA THR A 78 2.25 -20.19 34.70
C THR A 78 2.39 -21.31 35.73
N MET A 79 1.55 -22.34 35.61
CA MET A 79 1.69 -23.57 36.39
C MET A 79 2.59 -24.61 35.68
N ASP A 80 2.86 -24.40 34.40
CA ASP A 80 3.69 -25.29 33.60
C ASP A 80 5.19 -25.07 33.89
N THR A 81 5.99 -26.10 33.62
CA THR A 81 7.46 -26.05 33.72
C THR A 81 8.13 -25.67 32.40
N GLU A 82 7.32 -25.33 31.40
CA GLU A 82 7.77 -24.81 30.13
C GLU A 82 6.86 -23.67 29.66
N SER A 83 7.43 -22.78 28.86
CA SER A 83 6.68 -21.67 28.29
C SER A 83 7.24 -21.27 26.93
N GLN A 84 6.36 -21.04 25.98
CA GLN A 84 6.74 -20.66 24.63
C GLN A 84 6.58 -19.15 24.43
N CYS A 85 7.64 -18.47 24.02
CA CYS A 85 7.62 -17.03 23.78
C CYS A 85 7.88 -16.72 22.30
N VAL A 86 7.19 -15.70 21.79
CA VAL A 86 7.38 -15.17 20.43
C VAL A 86 8.00 -13.79 20.54
N THR A 87 9.26 -13.66 20.15
CA THR A 87 10.08 -12.45 20.35
C THR A 87 11.18 -12.35 19.30
N ILE A 88 11.67 -11.14 19.03
CA ILE A 88 12.81 -10.92 18.14
C ILE A 88 14.10 -11.45 18.78
N LEU A 89 14.99 -12.03 17.98
CA LEU A 89 16.21 -12.69 18.44
C LEU A 89 17.49 -12.00 17.98
N HIS A 90 17.44 -11.11 16.97
CA HIS A 90 18.63 -10.40 16.50
C HIS A 90 19.26 -9.43 17.52
N LYS A 91 18.55 -9.14 18.62
CA LYS A 91 19.02 -8.33 19.76
C LYS A 91 19.37 -9.16 21.00
N GLY A 92 19.46 -10.47 20.85
CA GLY A 92 19.55 -11.37 22.00
C GLY A 92 18.22 -11.46 22.76
N PHE A 93 18.18 -12.32 23.77
CA PHE A 93 16.99 -12.55 24.56
C PHE A 93 17.38 -13.00 25.97
N SER A 94 16.76 -12.41 27.00
CA SER A 94 17.03 -12.74 28.39
C SER A 94 15.72 -12.91 29.14
N ALA A 95 15.65 -13.96 29.94
CA ALA A 95 14.50 -14.25 30.78
C ALA A 95 14.95 -14.70 32.16
N SER A 96 14.05 -14.57 33.12
CA SER A 96 14.19 -15.02 34.50
C SER A 96 12.94 -15.75 34.92
N VAL A 97 13.09 -16.77 35.76
CA VAL A 97 11.97 -17.51 36.35
C VAL A 97 12.18 -17.69 37.85
N GLN A 98 11.11 -17.59 38.61
CA GLN A 98 11.10 -17.86 40.04
C GLN A 98 9.85 -18.67 40.43
N THR A 99 9.94 -19.35 41.56
CA THR A 99 8.84 -20.13 42.14
C THR A 99 7.98 -19.22 43.01
N ILE A 100 6.67 -19.35 42.87
CA ILE A 100 5.65 -18.65 43.66
C ILE A 100 4.61 -19.66 44.15
N ILE A 101 3.81 -19.27 45.14
CA ILE A 101 2.57 -19.99 45.46
C ILE A 101 1.44 -19.30 44.70
N TRP A 102 0.63 -20.09 44.00
CA TRP A 102 -0.50 -19.59 43.23
C TRP A 102 -1.53 -18.92 44.15
N ASP A 103 -1.99 -17.73 43.76
CA ASP A 103 -3.05 -16.96 44.44
C ASP A 103 -2.72 -16.50 45.90
N GLU A 104 -1.47 -16.67 46.34
CA GLU A 104 -1.01 -16.21 47.67
C GLU A 104 0.11 -15.17 47.56
N TYR A 105 -0.25 -13.91 47.35
CA TYR A 105 0.69 -12.78 47.25
C TYR A 105 1.44 -12.45 48.56
N SER A 106 1.02 -13.02 49.69
CA SER A 106 1.60 -12.77 51.01
C SER A 106 2.82 -13.64 51.32
N VAL A 107 3.09 -14.67 50.52
CA VAL A 107 4.23 -15.57 50.70
C VAL A 107 5.43 -15.05 49.89
N PRO A 108 6.64 -14.97 50.49
CA PRO A 108 7.82 -14.56 49.76
C PRO A 108 8.14 -15.55 48.63
N ALA A 109 8.27 -15.03 47.42
CA ALA A 109 8.73 -15.77 46.25
C ALA A 109 10.17 -16.29 46.45
N SER A 110 10.56 -17.30 45.67
CA SER A 110 11.96 -17.73 45.63
C SER A 110 12.86 -16.72 44.92
N SER A 111 14.17 -16.94 44.95
CA SER A 111 15.11 -16.15 44.15
C SER A 111 14.91 -16.39 42.64
N TRP A 112 15.22 -15.38 41.83
CA TRP A 112 15.23 -15.51 40.37
C TRP A 112 16.35 -16.41 39.87
N VAL A 113 16.05 -17.21 38.84
CA VAL A 113 17.03 -17.90 38.02
C VAL A 113 16.93 -17.36 36.61
N SER A 114 18.06 -16.93 36.06
CA SER A 114 18.11 -16.25 34.76
C SER A 114 18.89 -17.07 33.74
N ALA A 115 18.48 -16.95 32.49
CA ALA A 115 19.18 -17.48 31.34
C ALA A 115 19.15 -16.43 30.23
N GLU A 116 20.16 -16.45 29.37
CA GLU A 116 20.27 -15.53 28.25
C GLU A 116 20.71 -16.26 26.99
N LEU A 117 20.04 -15.94 25.88
CA LEU A 117 20.57 -16.10 24.55
C LEU A 117 21.36 -14.83 24.26
N LYS A 118 22.68 -14.95 24.30
CA LYS A 118 23.58 -13.87 23.86
C LYS A 118 23.18 -13.42 22.47
N GLU A 119 23.39 -12.13 22.19
CA GLU A 119 23.31 -11.64 20.81
C GLU A 119 24.06 -12.61 19.89
N PRO A 120 23.55 -12.86 18.67
CA PRO A 120 24.26 -13.68 17.71
C PRO A 120 25.72 -13.20 17.68
N PRO A 121 26.68 -14.07 17.98
CA PRO A 121 28.05 -13.68 18.32
C PRO A 121 28.67 -12.80 17.24
N ASP A 122 29.63 -11.94 17.59
CA ASP A 122 30.24 -10.93 16.69
C ASP A 122 30.77 -11.49 15.35
N HIS A 123 31.03 -12.80 15.27
CA HIS A 123 31.32 -13.50 14.02
C HIS A 123 30.12 -13.65 13.07
N LEU A 124 28.94 -13.18 13.44
CA LEU A 124 27.75 -13.12 12.60
C LEU A 124 27.56 -11.74 11.95
N GLY A 125 28.46 -10.77 12.19
CA GLY A 125 28.55 -9.53 11.42
C GLY A 125 28.48 -8.25 12.25
N SER A 126 29.19 -7.21 11.81
CA SER A 126 29.14 -5.90 12.46
C SER A 126 27.73 -5.28 12.33
N PRO A 127 27.29 -4.41 13.26
CA PRO A 127 25.94 -3.83 13.22
C PRO A 127 25.57 -3.18 11.87
N GLY A 128 26.53 -2.52 11.20
CA GLY A 128 26.31 -1.87 9.91
C GLY A 128 26.12 -2.83 8.72
N THR A 129 26.37 -4.13 8.88
CA THR A 129 26.09 -5.14 7.82
C THR A 129 24.63 -5.55 7.77
N SER A 130 23.87 -5.33 8.85
CA SER A 130 22.46 -5.69 8.93
C SER A 130 21.61 -4.87 7.99
N ILE A 131 20.50 -5.45 7.52
CA ILE A 131 19.53 -4.71 6.72
C ILE A 131 18.88 -3.58 7.53
N VAL A 132 18.39 -2.56 6.83
CA VAL A 132 17.64 -1.46 7.45
C VAL A 132 16.32 -1.21 6.73
N ASN A 133 15.36 -0.60 7.41
CA ASN A 133 14.04 -0.24 6.86
C ASN A 133 13.27 -1.41 6.24
N LEU A 134 13.25 -2.56 6.93
CA LEU A 134 12.37 -3.67 6.54
C LEU A 134 10.91 -3.21 6.62
N THR A 135 10.22 -3.28 5.48
CA THR A 135 8.79 -3.03 5.38
C THR A 135 8.14 -4.20 4.66
N CYS A 136 6.96 -4.61 5.12
CA CYS A 136 6.19 -5.65 4.47
C CYS A 136 4.73 -5.24 4.34
N THR A 137 4.09 -5.72 3.28
CA THR A 137 2.66 -5.56 3.03
C THR A 137 2.06 -6.90 2.62
N THR A 138 0.83 -7.13 3.06
CA THR A 138 0.04 -8.29 2.62
C THR A 138 -1.16 -7.83 1.82
N ASN A 139 -1.47 -8.57 0.75
CA ASN A 139 -2.65 -8.33 -0.07
C ASN A 139 -3.37 -9.65 -0.34
N ALA A 140 -4.70 -9.62 -0.39
CA ALA A 140 -5.48 -10.76 -0.80
C ALA A 140 -5.37 -10.99 -2.31
N VAL A 141 -5.28 -12.26 -2.72
CA VAL A 141 -5.17 -12.69 -4.12
C VAL A 141 -6.18 -13.81 -4.36
N VAL A 142 -6.75 -13.86 -5.57
CA VAL A 142 -7.68 -14.92 -5.97
C VAL A 142 -6.92 -16.25 -6.09
N SER A 143 -7.47 -17.28 -5.44
CA SER A 143 -6.94 -18.65 -5.52
C SER A 143 -7.70 -19.43 -6.59
N ASN A 144 -6.99 -19.83 -7.65
CA ASN A 144 -7.59 -20.58 -8.76
C ASN A 144 -7.76 -22.09 -8.48
N TYR A 145 -7.22 -22.60 -7.36
CA TYR A 145 -7.06 -24.05 -7.15
C TYR A 145 -8.02 -24.66 -6.11
N MET A 146 -8.69 -23.85 -5.29
CA MET A 146 -9.44 -24.35 -4.13
C MET A 146 -10.80 -23.67 -4.01
N HIS A 147 -11.87 -24.34 -4.45
CA HIS A 147 -13.26 -23.87 -4.29
C HIS A 147 -13.64 -23.54 -2.83
N LEU A 148 -12.94 -24.12 -1.84
CA LEU A 148 -13.18 -23.92 -0.40
C LEU A 148 -12.41 -22.73 0.20
N ARG A 149 -11.36 -22.22 -0.46
CA ARG A 149 -10.62 -21.01 -0.05
C ARG A 149 -10.35 -20.15 -1.29
N PRO A 150 -11.32 -19.32 -1.70
CA PRO A 150 -11.21 -18.52 -2.91
C PRO A 150 -10.15 -17.41 -2.82
N TYR A 151 -9.63 -17.13 -1.63
CA TYR A 151 -8.62 -16.11 -1.40
C TYR A 151 -7.41 -16.69 -0.67
N GLN A 152 -6.23 -16.32 -1.14
CA GLN A 152 -4.95 -16.53 -0.48
C GLN A 152 -4.32 -15.17 -0.18
N MET A 153 -3.39 -15.13 0.77
CA MET A 153 -2.63 -13.92 1.03
C MET A 153 -1.29 -14.00 0.31
N SER A 154 -0.89 -12.85 -0.22
CA SER A 154 0.44 -12.61 -0.74
C SER A 154 1.21 -11.71 0.21
N LEU A 155 2.54 -11.74 0.15
CA LEU A 155 3.43 -10.97 1.03
C LEU A 155 4.54 -10.33 0.22
N ARG A 156 4.61 -9.00 0.19
CA ARG A 156 5.75 -8.23 -0.32
C ARG A 156 6.55 -7.72 0.84
N CYS A 157 7.87 -7.84 0.75
CA CYS A 157 8.77 -7.18 1.69
C CYS A 157 9.87 -6.45 0.94
N THR A 158 10.30 -5.31 1.45
CA THR A 158 11.42 -4.52 0.91
C THR A 158 12.32 -4.08 2.06
N TRP A 159 13.61 -3.94 1.78
CA TRP A 159 14.60 -3.45 2.74
C TRP A 159 15.73 -2.72 2.01
N LEU A 160 16.52 -1.97 2.78
CA LEU A 160 17.76 -1.37 2.33
C LEU A 160 18.95 -2.21 2.82
N VAL A 161 19.99 -2.22 1.99
CA VAL A 161 21.25 -2.89 2.29
C VAL A 161 21.96 -2.17 3.44
N GLY A 162 22.65 -2.94 4.29
CA GLY A 162 23.45 -2.39 5.39
C GLY A 162 24.53 -1.45 4.88
N GLN A 163 24.78 -0.38 5.63
CA GLN A 163 25.76 0.65 5.27
C GLN A 163 27.19 0.09 5.14
N ASP A 164 27.55 -0.85 6.00
CA ASP A 164 28.87 -1.49 6.02
C ASP A 164 28.84 -2.89 5.38
N ALA A 165 27.75 -3.25 4.70
CA ALA A 165 27.62 -4.54 4.04
C ALA A 165 28.54 -4.58 2.80
N PRO A 166 29.43 -5.60 2.67
CA PRO A 166 30.26 -5.78 1.49
C PRO A 166 29.43 -5.83 0.19
N GLU A 167 30.04 -5.45 -0.93
CA GLU A 167 29.36 -5.44 -2.24
C GLU A 167 28.89 -6.82 -2.69
N ASP A 168 29.57 -7.89 -2.26
CA ASP A 168 29.22 -9.28 -2.58
C ASP A 168 28.14 -9.87 -1.66
N THR A 169 27.56 -9.07 -0.75
CA THR A 169 26.55 -9.52 0.20
C THR A 169 25.28 -9.98 -0.51
N GLN A 170 24.80 -11.18 -0.19
CA GLN A 170 23.49 -11.65 -0.59
C GLN A 170 22.57 -11.82 0.62
N TYR A 171 21.33 -11.36 0.49
CA TYR A 171 20.32 -11.43 1.54
C TYR A 171 19.27 -12.50 1.24
N PHE A 172 18.79 -13.19 2.27
CA PHE A 172 17.73 -14.21 2.15
C PHE A 172 16.65 -13.96 3.19
N LEU A 173 15.40 -13.96 2.74
CA LEU A 173 14.25 -13.65 3.57
C LEU A 173 13.43 -14.91 3.84
N TYR A 174 13.06 -15.08 5.10
CA TYR A 174 12.19 -16.12 5.60
C TYR A 174 11.02 -15.49 6.35
N TYR A 175 9.83 -16.07 6.23
CA TYR A 175 8.71 -15.70 7.09
C TYR A 175 8.20 -16.91 7.86
N ARG A 176 7.61 -16.68 9.04
CA ARG A 176 6.87 -17.69 9.80
C ARG A 176 5.49 -17.17 10.19
N TYR A 177 4.48 -17.98 9.91
CA TYR A 177 3.11 -17.78 10.36
C TYR A 177 2.56 -19.08 10.98
N GLY A 178 2.25 -19.04 12.28
CA GLY A 178 1.90 -20.25 13.04
C GLY A 178 3.07 -21.26 13.03
N SER A 179 2.80 -22.46 12.52
CA SER A 179 3.77 -23.56 12.34
C SER A 179 4.47 -23.54 10.97
N TRP A 180 4.03 -22.72 10.03
CA TRP A 180 4.57 -22.67 8.68
C TRP A 180 5.72 -21.69 8.59
N THR A 181 6.83 -22.13 8.01
CA THR A 181 8.01 -21.29 7.72
C THR A 181 8.38 -21.49 6.26
N GLU A 182 8.58 -20.40 5.52
CA GLU A 182 8.97 -20.46 4.11
C GLU A 182 10.10 -19.47 3.80
N GLU A 183 10.98 -19.88 2.89
CA GLU A 183 12.01 -19.03 2.29
C GLU A 183 11.50 -18.40 1.00
N CYS A 184 11.83 -17.14 0.79
CA CYS A 184 11.48 -16.44 -0.43
C CYS A 184 12.23 -16.99 -1.65
N GLN A 185 11.53 -17.08 -2.77
CA GLN A 185 12.07 -17.56 -4.05
C GLN A 185 12.11 -16.46 -5.12
N GLU A 186 11.22 -15.47 -5.05
CA GLU A 186 11.09 -14.40 -6.03
C GLU A 186 11.62 -13.08 -5.46
N TYR A 187 12.88 -12.76 -5.79
CA TYR A 187 13.54 -11.55 -5.32
C TYR A 187 13.66 -10.49 -6.42
N SER A 188 13.50 -9.24 -6.03
CA SER A 188 13.98 -8.09 -6.80
C SER A 188 15.36 -7.68 -6.30
N LYS A 189 16.25 -7.34 -7.23
CA LYS A 189 17.66 -7.08 -6.97
C LYS A 189 18.04 -5.64 -7.29
N ASP A 190 19.05 -5.14 -6.60
CA ASP A 190 19.68 -3.87 -6.93
C ASP A 190 20.66 -3.99 -8.12
N THR A 191 21.35 -2.89 -8.43
CA THR A 191 22.34 -2.82 -9.52
C THR A 191 23.53 -3.76 -9.31
N LEU A 192 23.87 -4.08 -8.05
CA LEU A 192 24.93 -5.01 -7.66
C LEU A 192 24.42 -6.47 -7.53
N LYS A 193 23.17 -6.73 -7.93
CA LYS A 193 22.53 -8.05 -7.88
C LYS A 193 22.29 -8.57 -6.44
N ARG A 194 22.24 -7.68 -5.46
CA ARG A 194 21.87 -8.00 -4.07
C ARG A 194 20.36 -7.98 -3.94
N ASN A 195 19.79 -8.94 -3.21
CA ASN A 195 18.36 -9.00 -2.96
C ASN A 195 17.95 -7.83 -2.05
N ILE A 196 16.97 -7.03 -2.49
CA ILE A 196 16.45 -5.86 -1.76
C ILE A 196 14.93 -5.90 -1.58
N ALA A 197 14.25 -6.81 -2.27
CA ALA A 197 12.84 -7.07 -2.06
C ALA A 197 12.53 -8.54 -2.33
N CYS A 198 11.45 -9.01 -1.72
CA CYS A 198 10.93 -10.35 -1.85
C CYS A 198 9.42 -10.30 -2.11
N TRP A 199 8.96 -11.22 -2.96
CA TRP A 199 7.55 -11.46 -3.21
C TRP A 199 7.18 -12.93 -2.96
N PHE A 200 6.20 -13.15 -2.08
CA PHE A 200 5.49 -14.42 -1.97
C PHE A 200 4.14 -14.28 -2.66
N PRO A 201 3.95 -14.84 -3.86
CA PRO A 201 2.66 -14.75 -4.56
C PRO A 201 1.54 -15.47 -3.79
N ARG A 202 1.91 -16.49 -3.02
CA ARG A 202 1.01 -17.28 -2.18
C ARG A 202 1.69 -17.60 -0.85
N THR A 203 0.94 -17.50 0.23
CA THR A 203 1.41 -17.77 1.59
C THR A 203 0.41 -18.63 2.35
N PHE A 204 0.85 -19.17 3.48
CA PHE A 204 -0.01 -19.84 4.46
C PHE A 204 -0.71 -18.86 5.43
N ILE A 205 -0.55 -17.55 5.21
CA ILE A 205 -1.17 -16.52 6.03
C ILE A 205 -2.69 -16.58 5.83
N ASN A 206 -3.43 -16.61 6.93
CA ASN A 206 -4.88 -16.65 6.89
C ASN A 206 -5.44 -15.22 6.76
N SER A 207 -6.23 -14.99 5.70
CA SER A 207 -6.78 -13.68 5.32
C SER A 207 -7.70 -13.03 6.35
N LYS A 208 -8.21 -13.77 7.33
CA LYS A 208 -9.08 -13.25 8.39
C LYS A 208 -8.46 -13.36 9.79
N ALA A 209 -7.26 -13.94 9.88
CA ALA A 209 -6.67 -14.23 11.16
C ALA A 209 -5.96 -13.03 11.75
N ARG A 210 -6.05 -12.94 13.07
CA ARG A 210 -5.27 -12.01 13.88
C ARG A 210 -4.03 -12.76 14.34
N GLY A 211 -2.89 -12.08 14.34
CA GLY A 211 -1.65 -12.69 14.79
C GLY A 211 -0.43 -11.85 14.43
N ARG A 212 0.74 -12.38 14.80
CA ARG A 212 2.03 -11.82 14.44
C ARG A 212 2.65 -12.67 13.33
N LEU A 213 3.13 -12.00 12.30
CA LEU A 213 4.01 -12.54 11.28
C LEU A 213 5.45 -12.31 11.74
N ALA A 214 6.25 -13.37 11.78
CA ALA A 214 7.68 -13.23 11.99
C ALA A 214 8.36 -13.15 10.63
N VAL A 215 9.20 -12.14 10.41
CA VAL A 215 10.05 -12.02 9.23
C VAL A 215 11.49 -12.00 9.68
N HIS A 216 12.32 -12.78 9.02
CA HIS A 216 13.74 -12.91 9.30
C HIS A 216 14.52 -12.72 8.00
N VAL A 217 15.55 -11.88 8.05
CA VAL A 217 16.48 -11.68 6.94
C VAL A 217 17.88 -11.95 7.43
N ASN A 218 18.55 -12.92 6.81
CA ASN A 218 19.97 -13.16 7.02
C ASN A 218 20.75 -12.78 5.75
N GLY A 219 22.07 -12.87 5.82
CA GLY A 219 22.89 -12.68 4.63
C GLY A 219 24.20 -13.43 4.69
N SER A 220 24.87 -13.49 3.56
CA SER A 220 26.19 -14.08 3.41
C SER A 220 27.07 -13.22 2.51
N SER A 221 28.36 -13.16 2.85
CA SER A 221 29.42 -12.52 2.06
C SER A 221 30.70 -13.32 2.27
N LYS A 222 31.64 -13.23 1.33
CA LYS A 222 32.97 -13.83 1.46
C LYS A 222 33.89 -13.02 2.37
N HIS A 223 33.59 -11.73 2.56
CA HIS A 223 34.49 -10.76 3.20
C HIS A 223 34.11 -10.47 4.65
N ALA A 224 32.83 -10.57 4.98
CA ALA A 224 32.35 -10.36 6.34
C ALA A 224 31.11 -11.23 6.60
N ALA A 225 30.89 -11.55 7.87
CA ALA A 225 29.60 -12.06 8.30
C ALA A 225 28.56 -10.92 8.32
N ILE A 226 27.29 -11.28 8.15
CA ILE A 226 26.19 -10.33 7.94
C ILE A 226 25.18 -10.46 9.07
N LYS A 227 25.03 -9.40 9.89
CA LYS A 227 24.20 -9.43 11.10
C LYS A 227 22.74 -9.68 10.70
N PRO A 228 22.10 -10.77 11.17
CA PRO A 228 20.72 -11.06 10.83
C PRO A 228 19.79 -10.02 11.43
N PHE A 229 18.62 -9.87 10.83
CA PHE A 229 17.55 -9.01 11.31
C PHE A 229 16.25 -9.81 11.40
N ASP A 230 15.49 -9.64 12.48
CA ASP A 230 14.14 -10.19 12.56
C ASP A 230 13.15 -9.21 13.18
N GLN A 231 11.91 -9.28 12.71
CA GLN A 231 10.83 -8.39 13.10
C GLN A 231 9.53 -9.17 13.26
N LEU A 232 8.76 -8.79 14.28
CA LEU A 232 7.39 -9.25 14.47
C LEU A 232 6.44 -8.16 13.99
N LEU A 233 5.64 -8.49 12.98
CA LEU A 233 4.66 -7.59 12.37
C LEU A 233 3.26 -8.05 12.74
N ALA A 234 2.40 -7.16 13.22
CA ALA A 234 0.99 -7.48 13.38
C ALA A 234 0.32 -7.48 12.01
N LEU A 235 -0.38 -8.57 11.66
CA LEU A 235 -1.01 -8.70 10.33
C LEU A 235 -1.94 -7.53 10.00
N GLN A 236 -2.69 -7.05 10.99
CA GLN A 236 -3.62 -5.93 10.82
C GLN A 236 -2.94 -4.60 10.42
N ASP A 237 -1.65 -4.43 10.73
CA ASP A 237 -0.90 -3.19 10.49
C ASP A 237 -0.23 -3.21 9.11
N ILE A 238 -0.08 -4.40 8.52
CA ILE A 238 0.55 -4.62 7.20
C ILE A 238 -0.45 -5.06 6.13
N ASP A 239 -1.70 -5.32 6.51
CA ASP A 239 -2.76 -5.72 5.59
C ASP A 239 -3.23 -4.51 4.80
N GLN A 240 -2.93 -4.53 3.50
CA GLN A 240 -3.28 -3.48 2.57
C GLN A 240 -4.42 -3.99 1.69
N GLU A 241 -5.58 -3.35 1.81
CA GLU A 241 -6.73 -3.67 0.98
C GLU A 241 -6.45 -3.37 -0.50
N ASN A 242 -6.94 -4.25 -1.36
CA ASN A 242 -6.87 -4.03 -2.80
C ASN A 242 -7.82 -2.88 -3.20
N PRO A 243 -7.49 -2.10 -4.25
CA PRO A 243 -8.44 -1.17 -4.83
C PRO A 243 -9.68 -1.91 -5.38
N PRO A 244 -10.85 -1.25 -5.43
CA PRO A 244 -12.01 -1.74 -6.18
C PRO A 244 -11.66 -2.09 -7.63
N VAL A 245 -12.28 -3.14 -8.14
CA VAL A 245 -12.09 -3.61 -9.53
C VAL A 245 -13.30 -3.23 -10.38
N ASN A 246 -13.12 -3.25 -11.71
CA ASN A 246 -14.18 -2.96 -12.69
C ASN A 246 -14.91 -1.63 -12.43
N VAL A 247 -14.16 -0.56 -12.16
CA VAL A 247 -14.72 0.78 -12.04
C VAL A 247 -15.19 1.24 -13.42
N THR A 248 -16.47 1.56 -13.53
CA THR A 248 -17.10 2.08 -14.75
C THR A 248 -17.84 3.38 -14.44
N ALA A 249 -17.88 4.27 -15.43
CA ALA A 249 -18.61 5.51 -15.34
C ALA A 249 -19.32 5.79 -16.67
N GLY A 250 -20.55 6.28 -16.60
CA GLY A 250 -21.34 6.69 -17.74
C GLY A 250 -22.06 8.01 -17.46
N ILE A 251 -22.20 8.83 -18.50
CA ILE A 251 -22.98 10.06 -18.45
C ILE A 251 -24.23 9.87 -19.30
N GLU A 252 -25.39 10.06 -18.70
CA GLU A 252 -26.68 10.05 -19.38
C GLU A 252 -27.39 11.38 -19.10
N GLY A 253 -27.45 12.26 -20.10
CA GLY A 253 -27.89 13.64 -19.92
C GLY A 253 -26.98 14.40 -18.94
N THR A 254 -27.52 14.82 -17.80
CA THR A 254 -26.78 15.47 -16.70
C THR A 254 -26.44 14.53 -15.56
N ARG A 255 -26.69 13.22 -15.70
CA ARG A 255 -26.47 12.24 -14.63
C ARG A 255 -25.18 11.46 -14.89
N LEU A 256 -24.21 11.62 -14.01
CA LEU A 256 -23.03 10.78 -13.91
C LEU A 256 -23.34 9.58 -13.03
N SER A 257 -23.27 8.39 -13.61
CA SER A 257 -23.44 7.11 -12.90
C SER A 257 -22.10 6.39 -12.84
N ILE A 258 -21.65 6.04 -11.63
CA ILE A 258 -20.39 5.35 -11.37
C ILE A 258 -20.72 4.03 -10.66
N GLN A 259 -20.11 2.94 -11.11
CA GLN A 259 -20.26 1.61 -10.53
C GLN A 259 -18.90 0.94 -10.41
N TRP A 260 -18.75 0.09 -9.39
CA TRP A 260 -17.55 -0.73 -9.20
C TRP A 260 -17.91 -2.07 -8.56
N GLU A 261 -16.95 -2.98 -8.58
CA GLU A 261 -17.02 -4.24 -7.85
C GLU A 261 -16.21 -4.18 -6.56
N LYS A 262 -16.54 -5.07 -5.61
CA LYS A 262 -15.79 -5.16 -4.35
C LYS A 262 -14.32 -5.50 -4.62
N PRO A 263 -13.40 -5.06 -3.76
CA PRO A 263 -12.01 -5.51 -3.83
C PRO A 263 -11.87 -7.03 -3.79
N VAL A 264 -10.76 -7.51 -4.36
CA VAL A 264 -10.28 -8.88 -4.14
C VAL A 264 -9.95 -9.01 -2.66
N SER A 265 -10.83 -9.68 -1.91
CA SER A 265 -10.74 -9.81 -0.46
C SER A 265 -11.69 -10.88 0.05
N ALA A 266 -11.33 -11.51 1.16
CA ALA A 266 -12.15 -12.53 1.82
C ALA A 266 -13.36 -11.96 2.58
N PHE A 267 -13.43 -10.63 2.71
CA PHE A 267 -14.58 -9.94 3.29
C PHE A 267 -15.76 -9.85 2.29
N PRO A 268 -17.01 -9.99 2.77
CA PRO A 268 -18.20 -9.79 1.94
C PRO A 268 -18.40 -8.30 1.60
N ILE A 269 -19.27 -8.02 0.62
CA ILE A 269 -19.54 -6.66 0.10
C ILE A 269 -19.95 -5.69 1.23
N SER A 270 -20.78 -6.15 2.18
CA SER A 270 -21.27 -5.35 3.31
C SER A 270 -20.18 -4.89 4.29
N CYS A 271 -18.95 -5.40 4.17
CA CYS A 271 -17.83 -5.02 5.02
C CYS A 271 -17.03 -3.84 4.48
N PHE A 272 -17.33 -3.33 3.30
CA PHE A 272 -16.56 -2.25 2.71
C PHE A 272 -17.29 -0.92 2.80
N HIS A 273 -16.53 0.12 3.12
CA HIS A 273 -16.90 1.47 2.74
C HIS A 273 -15.96 1.97 1.65
N TYR A 274 -16.51 2.77 0.75
CA TYR A 274 -15.85 3.28 -0.42
C TYR A 274 -15.70 4.78 -0.33
N GLU A 275 -14.68 5.28 -1.00
CA GLU A 275 -14.52 6.70 -1.26
C GLU A 275 -14.32 6.89 -2.76
N VAL A 276 -15.18 7.71 -3.34
CA VAL A 276 -15.20 8.02 -4.78
C VAL A 276 -14.67 9.42 -4.95
N LYS A 277 -13.61 9.58 -5.73
CA LYS A 277 -13.03 10.87 -6.10
C LYS A 277 -13.38 11.16 -7.56
N ILE A 278 -14.01 12.31 -7.77
CA ILE A 278 -14.41 12.82 -9.09
C ILE A 278 -13.68 14.13 -9.30
N HIS A 279 -12.83 14.20 -10.31
CA HIS A 279 -12.10 15.41 -10.68
C HIS A 279 -12.64 15.93 -12.01
N ASN A 280 -13.25 17.12 -11.99
CA ASN A 280 -13.56 17.87 -13.20
C ASN A 280 -12.26 18.51 -13.72
N ILE A 281 -11.79 18.05 -14.87
CA ILE A 281 -10.50 18.45 -15.43
C ILE A 281 -10.55 19.91 -15.92
N ARG A 282 -11.69 20.36 -16.46
CA ARG A 282 -11.86 21.71 -17.01
C ARG A 282 -11.89 22.78 -15.93
N LYS A 283 -12.61 22.53 -14.83
CA LYS A 283 -12.79 23.46 -13.72
C LYS A 283 -11.74 23.31 -12.62
N ASP A 284 -10.86 22.33 -12.75
CA ASP A 284 -9.92 21.86 -11.72
C ASP A 284 -10.58 21.69 -10.35
N TYR A 285 -11.75 21.05 -10.34
CA TYR A 285 -12.54 20.86 -9.14
C TYR A 285 -12.59 19.38 -8.77
N VAL A 286 -12.25 19.07 -7.51
CA VAL A 286 -12.25 17.71 -6.97
C VAL A 286 -13.34 17.55 -5.94
N GLN A 287 -14.22 16.59 -6.15
CA GLN A 287 -15.22 16.16 -5.18
C GLN A 287 -14.90 14.76 -4.69
N THR A 288 -15.15 14.51 -3.40
CA THR A 288 -14.91 13.20 -2.78
C THR A 288 -16.08 12.81 -1.91
N GLU A 289 -16.65 11.64 -2.17
CA GLU A 289 -17.87 11.14 -1.51
C GLU A 289 -17.63 9.78 -0.88
N LYS A 290 -18.22 9.55 0.30
CA LYS A 290 -18.08 8.30 1.06
C LYS A 290 -19.40 7.56 1.12
N MET A 291 -19.38 6.26 0.89
CA MET A 291 -20.58 5.42 0.87
C MET A 291 -20.29 3.95 1.17
N MET A 292 -21.32 3.15 1.44
CA MET A 292 -21.19 1.70 1.65
C MET A 292 -21.76 0.86 0.51
N ILE A 293 -22.40 1.51 -0.46
CA ILE A 293 -22.92 0.89 -1.69
C ILE A 293 -21.87 0.98 -2.79
N ASN A 294 -21.94 0.08 -3.77
CA ASN A 294 -20.98 -0.03 -4.87
C ASN A 294 -21.41 0.75 -6.13
N THR A 295 -22.34 1.69 -5.97
CA THR A 295 -22.88 2.54 -7.01
C THR A 295 -23.00 3.97 -6.49
N PHE A 296 -22.76 4.93 -7.37
CA PHE A 296 -22.91 6.34 -7.07
C PHE A 296 -23.55 7.06 -8.25
N SER A 297 -24.44 8.00 -7.97
CA SER A 297 -25.04 8.85 -8.99
C SER A 297 -24.92 10.31 -8.55
N TRP A 298 -24.46 11.15 -9.47
CA TRP A 298 -24.30 12.58 -9.23
C TRP A 298 -24.84 13.38 -10.41
N ILE A 299 -25.38 14.57 -10.12
CA ILE A 299 -25.84 15.50 -11.16
C ILE A 299 -24.67 16.41 -11.53
N ILE A 300 -24.23 16.33 -12.78
CA ILE A 300 -23.16 17.18 -13.33
C ILE A 300 -23.78 18.36 -14.08
N ASP A 301 -23.22 19.54 -13.86
CA ASP A 301 -23.68 20.79 -14.48
C ASP A 301 -23.14 21.00 -15.91
N ASP A 302 -22.16 20.19 -16.33
CA ASP A 302 -21.47 20.34 -17.61
C ASP A 302 -21.01 18.97 -18.11
N VAL A 303 -20.97 18.76 -19.43
CA VAL A 303 -20.48 17.53 -20.09
C VAL A 303 -18.94 17.48 -20.14
N SER A 304 -18.31 18.23 -19.21
CA SER A 304 -16.86 18.31 -19.02
C SER A 304 -16.25 16.91 -18.89
N LYS A 305 -14.99 16.79 -19.29
CA LYS A 305 -14.21 15.60 -19.01
C LYS A 305 -13.95 15.47 -17.50
N HIS A 306 -14.32 14.33 -16.95
CA HIS A 306 -14.12 13.96 -15.56
C HIS A 306 -13.16 12.77 -15.45
N SER A 307 -12.31 12.77 -14.42
CA SER A 307 -11.61 11.56 -13.99
C SER A 307 -12.22 11.01 -12.71
N VAL A 308 -12.40 9.70 -12.66
CA VAL A 308 -13.02 9.00 -11.53
C VAL A 308 -12.05 7.96 -10.99
N GLN A 309 -11.90 7.96 -9.66
CA GLN A 309 -11.14 6.96 -8.93
C GLN A 309 -11.92 6.51 -7.70
N VAL A 310 -11.81 5.24 -7.34
CA VAL A 310 -12.47 4.67 -6.16
C VAL A 310 -11.43 3.96 -5.30
N ARG A 311 -11.53 4.10 -3.99
CA ARG A 311 -10.78 3.30 -3.02
C ARG A 311 -11.71 2.69 -1.98
N ALA A 312 -11.24 1.65 -1.30
CA ALA A 312 -12.02 0.91 -0.32
C ALA A 312 -11.26 0.74 0.99
N ALA A 313 -12.00 0.58 2.08
CA ALA A 313 -11.47 0.15 3.36
C ALA A 313 -12.48 -0.75 4.08
N VAL A 314 -11.97 -1.64 4.93
CA VAL A 314 -12.81 -2.49 5.78
C VAL A 314 -13.45 -1.65 6.87
N HIS A 315 -14.78 -1.70 6.89
CA HIS A 315 -15.62 -1.04 7.88
C HIS A 315 -15.53 -1.73 9.23
N THR A 316 -15.70 -0.95 10.31
CA THR A 316 -15.55 -1.41 11.70
C THR A 316 -16.55 -2.50 12.10
N VAL A 317 -17.66 -2.63 11.37
CA VAL A 317 -18.66 -3.69 11.58
C VAL A 317 -18.05 -5.09 11.38
N CYS A 318 -17.05 -5.23 10.52
CA CYS A 318 -16.46 -6.53 10.19
C CYS A 318 -15.08 -6.77 10.83
N GLY A 319 -14.53 -5.78 11.53
CA GLY A 319 -13.20 -5.86 12.10
C GLY A 319 -12.71 -4.55 12.67
N LYS A 320 -11.41 -4.43 12.94
CA LYS A 320 -10.83 -3.11 13.18
C LYS A 320 -10.91 -2.29 11.89
N LYS A 321 -10.99 -0.96 12.04
CA LYS A 321 -10.97 -0.05 10.89
C LYS A 321 -9.70 -0.34 10.08
N GLY A 322 -9.89 -0.82 8.85
CA GLY A 322 -8.78 -1.13 7.95
C GLY A 322 -8.12 0.15 7.42
N HIS A 323 -6.91 0.00 6.88
CA HIS A 323 -6.28 1.03 6.07
C HIS A 323 -7.03 1.21 4.75
N TRP A 324 -6.97 2.41 4.18
CA TRP A 324 -7.48 2.65 2.84
C TRP A 324 -6.61 1.93 1.81
N SER A 325 -7.28 1.32 0.83
CA SER A 325 -6.60 0.87 -0.38
C SER A 325 -5.98 2.06 -1.11
N GLU A 326 -5.05 1.74 -2.01
CA GLU A 326 -4.71 2.68 -3.08
C GLU A 326 -5.96 3.04 -3.89
N TRP A 327 -5.89 4.18 -4.57
CA TRP A 327 -6.92 4.56 -5.53
C TRP A 327 -6.91 3.60 -6.72
N SER A 328 -8.09 3.28 -7.25
CA SER A 328 -8.21 2.62 -8.55
C SER A 328 -7.51 3.44 -9.63
N GLN A 329 -7.17 2.79 -10.74
CA GLN A 329 -6.73 3.50 -11.94
C GLN A 329 -7.80 4.51 -12.36
N PRO A 330 -7.40 5.74 -12.77
CA PRO A 330 -8.34 6.76 -13.19
C PRO A 330 -9.04 6.33 -14.48
N ILE A 331 -10.37 6.38 -14.47
CA ILE A 331 -11.17 6.28 -15.69
C ILE A 331 -11.65 7.67 -16.08
N TYR A 332 -11.81 7.90 -17.39
CA TYR A 332 -12.22 9.19 -17.92
C TYR A 332 -13.60 9.06 -18.57
N VAL A 333 -14.45 10.05 -18.35
CA VAL A 333 -15.81 10.10 -18.89
C VAL A 333 -16.17 11.55 -19.24
N GLY A 334 -17.02 11.75 -20.23
CA GLY A 334 -17.35 13.07 -20.76
C GLY A 334 -16.45 13.46 -21.93
N ASN A 335 -16.81 14.55 -22.60
CA ASN A 335 -16.11 15.01 -23.80
C ASN A 335 -15.25 16.21 -23.46
N ASP A 336 -14.06 16.23 -24.05
CA ASP A 336 -13.15 17.39 -24.06
C ASP A 336 -13.43 18.27 -25.28
N GLU A 337 -14.66 18.24 -25.80
CA GLU A 337 -15.04 19.16 -26.87
C GLU A 337 -14.99 20.56 -26.26
N GLN A 338 -13.86 21.22 -26.49
CA GLN A 338 -13.84 22.66 -26.64
C GLN A 338 -14.99 22.96 -27.58
N ALA A 339 -16.10 23.45 -27.03
CA ALA A 339 -17.11 24.11 -27.84
C ALA A 339 -16.29 25.07 -28.73
N PRO A 340 -16.19 24.82 -30.04
CA PRO A 340 -15.19 25.46 -30.88
C PRO A 340 -15.50 26.93 -30.76
N SER A 341 -14.56 27.66 -30.15
CA SER A 341 -14.70 28.98 -29.56
C SER A 341 -15.62 29.88 -30.39
N THR A 342 -16.93 29.74 -30.22
CA THR A 342 -17.92 30.46 -31.01
C THR A 342 -17.72 31.94 -30.74
N GLU A 343 -17.33 32.26 -29.51
CA GLU A 343 -16.85 33.57 -29.07
C GLU A 343 -15.64 34.06 -29.88
N TRP A 344 -14.61 33.25 -30.12
CA TRP A 344 -13.44 33.66 -30.91
C TRP A 344 -13.78 33.82 -32.39
N PHE A 345 -14.63 32.96 -32.94
CA PHE A 345 -15.15 33.12 -34.31
C PHE A 345 -15.95 34.42 -34.46
N ILE A 346 -16.79 34.78 -33.49
CA ILE A 346 -17.52 36.05 -33.48
C ILE A 346 -16.56 37.24 -33.35
N ILE A 347 -15.55 37.17 -32.48
CA ILE A 347 -14.54 38.23 -32.32
C ILE A 347 -13.74 38.42 -33.62
N VAL A 348 -13.28 37.34 -34.25
CA VAL A 348 -12.53 37.38 -35.51
C VAL A 348 -13.41 37.92 -36.63
N LEU A 349 -14.67 37.48 -36.74
CA LEU A 349 -15.61 37.96 -37.75
C LEU A 349 -15.89 39.46 -37.59
N MET A 350 -16.13 39.92 -36.35
CA MET A 350 -16.36 41.35 -36.08
C MET A 350 -15.12 42.20 -36.36
N SER A 351 -13.93 41.70 -36.03
CA SER A 351 -12.67 42.39 -36.34
C SER A 351 -12.43 42.51 -37.85
N ALA A 352 -12.74 41.46 -38.61
CA ALA A 352 -12.61 41.45 -40.06
C ALA A 352 -13.60 42.43 -40.72
N ILE A 353 -14.85 42.47 -40.28
CA ILE A 353 -15.84 43.45 -40.74
C ILE A 353 -15.36 44.88 -40.46
N CYS A 354 -14.84 45.14 -39.27
CA CYS A 354 -14.33 46.45 -38.90
C CYS A 354 -13.15 46.87 -39.79
N PHE A 355 -12.23 45.95 -40.07
CA PHE A 355 -11.09 46.19 -40.95
C PHE A 355 -11.52 46.50 -42.39
N VAL A 356 -12.50 45.75 -42.93
CA VAL A 356 -13.05 46.00 -44.28
C VAL A 356 -13.69 47.38 -44.36
N LEU A 357 -14.47 47.79 -43.36
CA LEU A 357 -15.10 49.11 -43.33
C LEU A 357 -14.06 50.24 -43.26
N LEU A 358 -12.98 50.06 -42.49
CA LEU A 358 -11.87 51.02 -42.43
C LEU A 358 -11.15 51.15 -43.77
N MET A 359 -10.87 50.03 -44.44
CA MET A 359 -10.24 50.03 -45.76
C MET A 359 -11.14 50.70 -46.81
N LEU A 360 -12.45 50.42 -46.79
CA LEU A 360 -13.42 51.06 -47.68
C LEU A 360 -13.48 52.57 -47.46
N SER A 361 -13.47 53.02 -46.20
CA SER A 361 -13.43 54.45 -45.83
C SER A 361 -12.15 55.14 -46.33
N LEU A 362 -10.99 54.49 -46.18
CA LEU A 362 -9.70 54.98 -46.67
C LEU A 362 -9.69 55.10 -48.21
N ILE A 363 -10.18 54.08 -48.92
CA ILE A 363 -10.31 54.09 -50.38
C ILE A 363 -11.25 55.22 -50.81
N CYS A 364 -12.41 55.37 -50.17
CA CYS A 364 -13.34 56.47 -50.46
C CYS A 364 -12.69 57.85 -50.25
N ARG A 365 -11.90 58.03 -49.17
CA ARG A 365 -11.16 59.29 -48.94
C ARG A 365 -10.10 59.53 -50.00
N ILE A 366 -9.35 58.50 -50.39
CA ILE A 366 -8.34 58.58 -51.45
C ILE A 366 -9.03 58.92 -52.78
N CYS A 367 -10.08 58.22 -53.16
CA CYS A 367 -10.86 58.53 -54.37
C CYS A 367 -11.41 59.96 -54.36
N HIS A 368 -11.93 60.44 -53.23
CA HIS A 368 -12.40 61.83 -53.09
C HIS A 368 -11.26 62.86 -53.17
N LEU A 369 -10.05 62.52 -52.70
CA LEU A 369 -8.85 63.35 -52.88
C LEU A 369 -8.39 63.38 -54.34
N TRP A 370 -8.44 62.24 -55.03
CA TRP A 370 -8.10 62.13 -56.44
C TRP A 370 -9.07 62.90 -57.34
N THR A 371 -10.38 62.89 -57.05
CA THR A 371 -11.36 63.71 -57.79
C THR A 371 -11.23 65.21 -57.51
N LYS A 372 -10.66 65.61 -56.37
CA LYS A 372 -10.32 67.01 -56.04
C LYS A 372 -9.04 67.49 -56.70
N LEU A 373 -8.04 66.61 -56.88
CA LEU A 373 -6.75 66.93 -57.50
C LEU A 373 -6.78 66.87 -59.04
N PHE A 374 -7.69 66.08 -59.62
CA PHE A 374 -7.90 65.98 -61.05
C PHE A 374 -9.40 66.09 -61.38
N PRO A 375 -9.95 67.30 -61.55
CA PRO A 375 -11.31 67.45 -62.05
C PRO A 375 -11.41 66.86 -63.47
N PRO A 376 -12.51 66.19 -63.84
CA PRO A 376 -12.66 65.63 -65.18
C PRO A 376 -12.58 66.74 -66.23
N VAL A 377 -11.71 66.56 -67.23
CA VAL A 377 -11.56 67.48 -68.36
C VAL A 377 -12.91 67.59 -69.08
N PRO A 378 -13.45 68.81 -69.30
CA PRO A 378 -14.74 68.99 -69.94
C PRO A 378 -14.72 68.42 -71.36
N ALA A 379 -15.64 67.48 -71.63
CA ALA A 379 -15.82 66.92 -72.96
C ALA A 379 -16.24 68.02 -73.96
N PRO A 380 -15.63 68.09 -75.15
CA PRO A 380 -16.06 69.02 -76.18
C PRO A 380 -17.44 68.63 -76.72
N LYS A 381 -18.32 69.62 -76.83
CA LYS A 381 -19.63 69.48 -77.49
C LYS A 381 -19.43 69.17 -78.98
N SER A 382 -19.69 67.95 -79.42
CA SER A 382 -19.91 67.64 -80.83
C SER A 382 -21.41 67.68 -81.14
N ASN A 383 -21.86 68.81 -81.69
CA ASN A 383 -23.09 68.87 -82.48
C ASN A 383 -22.80 68.24 -83.84
N ILE A 384 -23.22 67.00 -84.07
CA ILE A 384 -23.53 66.52 -85.43
C ILE A 384 -24.83 65.73 -85.33
N LYS A 385 -25.90 66.40 -85.78
CA LYS A 385 -27.18 65.80 -86.12
C LYS A 385 -27.06 65.11 -87.48
N ASP A 386 -27.83 64.03 -87.60
CA ASP A 386 -28.38 63.43 -88.82
C ASP A 386 -27.39 62.98 -89.89
N LEU A 387 -27.21 61.66 -90.01
CA LEU A 387 -27.34 60.97 -91.30
C LEU A 387 -27.48 59.44 -91.09
N PHE A 388 -28.62 58.93 -91.59
CA PHE A 388 -29.04 57.52 -91.75
C PHE A 388 -29.45 56.78 -90.46
N GLY A 389 -30.72 56.50 -90.17
CA GLY A 389 -31.91 56.40 -91.02
C GLY A 389 -32.16 54.96 -91.49
N SER A 390 -33.17 54.32 -90.86
CA SER A 390 -33.85 53.07 -91.24
C SER A 390 -33.01 51.78 -91.08
N THR A 391 -33.52 50.64 -90.60
CA THR A 391 -34.80 49.97 -90.93
C THR A 391 -35.18 48.95 -89.84
N ASN A 392 -36.49 48.69 -89.76
CA ASN A 392 -37.22 47.77 -88.87
C ASN A 392 -37.04 46.26 -89.21
N TYR A 393 -37.64 45.41 -88.34
CA TYR A 393 -38.09 44.01 -88.53
C TYR A 393 -37.00 42.90 -88.43
N GLU A 394 -37.20 41.69 -87.90
CA GLU A 394 -38.21 40.97 -87.10
C GLU A 394 -37.57 39.60 -86.73
N LYS A 395 -37.99 39.00 -85.61
CA LYS A 395 -38.31 37.56 -85.40
C LYS A 395 -37.26 36.42 -85.49
N ALA A 396 -37.15 35.73 -84.35
CA ALA A 396 -37.13 34.28 -84.03
C ALA A 396 -36.62 33.21 -85.03
N GLY A 397 -35.96 32.18 -84.47
CA GLY A 397 -36.02 30.80 -85.00
C GLY A 397 -34.78 29.92 -84.76
N SER A 398 -34.87 29.07 -83.72
CA SER A 398 -34.43 27.65 -83.61
C SER A 398 -33.66 26.97 -84.77
N SER A 399 -32.60 26.22 -84.44
CA SER A 399 -32.57 24.73 -84.57
C SER A 399 -31.25 24.09 -84.07
N GLU A 400 -31.40 22.88 -83.51
CA GLU A 400 -30.42 21.90 -83.00
C GLU A 400 -29.50 21.29 -84.07
N THR A 401 -28.38 20.67 -83.63
CA THR A 401 -27.96 19.24 -83.82
C THR A 401 -26.43 19.09 -83.70
N GLU A 402 -25.94 18.37 -82.68
CA GLU A 402 -25.36 16.99 -82.67
C GLU A 402 -23.86 16.90 -83.02
N ILE A 403 -23.01 16.54 -82.04
CA ILE A 403 -22.35 15.23 -81.77
C ILE A 403 -21.02 15.07 -82.52
N GLU A 404 -19.91 14.91 -81.78
CA GLU A 404 -19.08 13.70 -81.84
C GLU A 404 -18.06 13.64 -80.69
N ALA A 405 -17.96 12.46 -80.09
CA ALA A 405 -17.03 12.06 -79.05
C ALA A 405 -16.27 10.82 -79.53
N ILE A 406 -14.94 10.81 -79.42
CA ILE A 406 -14.08 9.60 -79.53
C ILE A 406 -12.87 9.88 -78.63
N SER A 407 -12.78 9.32 -77.42
CA SER A 407 -12.35 7.98 -76.99
C SER A 407 -10.83 7.71 -77.10
N TYR A 408 -10.28 7.32 -75.94
CA TYR A 408 -8.90 6.99 -75.61
C TYR A 408 -8.34 5.77 -76.35
N VAL A 409 -7.02 5.72 -76.51
CA VAL A 409 -6.21 4.48 -76.36
C VAL A 409 -4.89 4.83 -75.67
N GLU A 410 -4.55 3.98 -74.72
CA GLU A 410 -3.43 3.98 -73.77
C GLU A 410 -2.29 3.04 -74.25
N GLU A 411 -1.21 3.01 -73.45
CA GLU A 411 -0.04 2.10 -73.43
C GLU A 411 1.21 2.52 -74.23
N ALA A 412 2.44 2.24 -73.78
CA ALA A 412 3.01 1.89 -72.47
C ALA A 412 4.56 1.83 -72.63
N GLY A 413 5.27 2.01 -71.52
CA GLY A 413 6.66 1.55 -71.31
C GLY A 413 7.75 2.61 -71.56
N LEU A 414 8.83 2.70 -70.78
CA LEU A 414 9.37 1.83 -69.73
C LEU A 414 10.62 2.54 -69.13
N GLU A 415 10.89 2.32 -67.83
CA GLU A 415 12.19 2.37 -67.10
C GLU A 415 12.88 3.75 -66.87
N ASN A 416 12.99 4.22 -65.62
CA ASN A 416 13.91 3.89 -64.50
C ASN A 416 15.25 4.66 -64.56
N LEU A 417 15.50 5.57 -63.59
CA LEU A 417 16.53 5.43 -62.54
C LEU A 417 16.59 6.68 -61.62
N GLU A 418 16.63 6.40 -60.31
CA GLU A 418 17.38 7.03 -59.18
C GLU A 418 17.95 8.46 -59.34
N ASP A 419 17.85 9.33 -58.31
CA ASP A 419 18.68 9.24 -57.10
C ASP A 419 18.38 10.29 -56.00
N SER A 420 18.51 9.83 -54.75
CA SER A 420 19.03 10.47 -53.51
C SER A 420 18.56 11.87 -53.05
N VAL A 421 17.83 11.99 -51.93
CA VAL A 421 18.29 12.11 -50.52
C VAL A 421 19.05 13.41 -50.19
N PHE A 422 18.41 14.29 -49.42
CA PHE A 422 18.82 14.76 -48.09
C PHE A 422 17.60 15.26 -47.30
#